data_AF-A0A6J6UVD8-F1
#
_entry.id   AF-A0A6J6UVD8-F1
#
_cell.length_a   1.000
_cell.length_b   1.000
_cell.length_c   1.000
_cell.angle_alpha   90.00
_cell.angle_beta   90.00
_cell.angle_gamma   90.00
#
_symmetry.space_group_name_H-M   'P 1'
#
loop_
_entity.id
_entity.type
_entity.pdbx_description
1 polymer ?
#
loop_
_entity_poly.entity_id
_entity_poly.type
_entity_poly.pdbx_seq_one_letter_code
_entity_poly.pdbx_strand_id
1 'polypeptide(L)' 'MTGFLAIDEVPRFGEIAEHLRAWVEDGSLRYQVHYFDGLEASVDALNAMFTGANTGKILIRMSDSLV' A
#
# COMPACT_ATOMS: atom_id res chain seq x y z
N MET A 1 22.98 -15.36 3.07
CA MET A 1 21.83 -14.43 2.96
C MET A 1 20.85 -14.79 4.07
N THR A 2 20.34 -13.79 4.78
CA THR A 2 19.33 -13.97 5.84
C THR A 2 18.01 -13.36 5.35
N GLY A 3 16.88 -13.95 5.74
CA GLY A 3 15.57 -13.36 5.46
C GLY A 3 15.37 -12.04 6.21
N PHE A 4 14.38 -11.26 5.77
CA PHE A 4 13.98 -10.01 6.40
C PHE A 4 12.46 -10.00 6.54
N LEU A 5 11.95 -9.69 7.72
CA LEU A 5 10.53 -9.43 7.96
C LEU A 5 10.39 -8.00 8.47
N ALA A 6 9.61 -7.19 7.77
CA ALA A 6 9.41 -5.79 8.17
C ALA A 6 8.81 -5.66 9.59
N ILE A 7 8.08 -6.68 10.06
CA ILE A 7 7.45 -6.66 11.38
C ILE A 7 8.48 -6.73 12.53
N ASP A 8 9.67 -7.28 12.29
CA ASP A 8 10.75 -7.33 13.28
C ASP A 8 11.34 -5.93 13.54
N GLU A 9 11.15 -5.00 12.59
CA GLU A 9 11.68 -3.63 12.61
C GLU A 9 10.60 -2.58 12.92
N VAL A 10 9.44 -2.98 13.45
CA VAL A 10 8.37 -2.05 13.87
C VAL A 10 8.86 -0.89 14.75
N PRO A 11 9.81 -1.07 15.70
CA PRO A 11 10.36 0.05 16.47
C PRO A 11 10.95 1.19 15.64
N ARG A 12 11.32 0.93 14.38
CA ARG A 12 11.90 1.90 13.44
C ARG A 12 10.90 2.46 12.44
N PHE A 13 9.62 2.13 12.54
CA PHE A 13 8.61 2.61 11.58
C PHE A 13 8.45 4.14 11.60
N GLY A 14 8.65 4.78 12.75
CA GLY A 14 8.64 6.24 12.85
C GLY A 14 9.73 6.90 12.01
N GLU A 15 10.98 6.43 12.15
CA GLU A 15 12.15 6.88 11.39
C GLU A 15 11.89 6.81 9.88
N ILE A 16 11.49 5.63 9.38
CA ILE A 16 11.29 5.45 7.94
C ILE A 16 10.08 6.24 7.41
N ALA A 17 9.03 6.42 8.21
CA ALA A 17 7.86 7.21 7.80
C ALA A 17 8.23 8.68 7.55
N GLU A 18 9.09 9.27 8.37
CA GLU A 18 9.58 10.64 8.17
C GLU A 18 10.39 10.78 6.87
N HIS A 19 11.30 9.84 6.60
CA HIS A 19 12.09 9.82 5.37
C HIS A 19 11.23 9.65 4.12
N LEU A 20 10.30 8.68 4.13
CA LEU A 20 9.40 8.44 3.00
C LEU A 20 8.49 9.65 2.74
N ARG A 21 7.99 10.31 3.81
CA ARG A 21 7.17 11.52 3.68
C ARG A 21 7.95 12.63 2.97
N ALA A 22 9.18 12.90 3.40
CA ALA A 22 10.01 13.92 2.78
C ALA A 22 10.21 13.67 1.28
N TRP A 23 10.50 12.42 0.89
CA TRP A 23 10.65 12.07 -0.53
C TRP A 23 9.36 12.17 -1.35
N VAL A 24 8.20 11.91 -0.74
CA VAL A 24 6.91 12.12 -1.41
C VAL A 24 6.65 13.61 -1.59
N GLU A 25 6.93 14.43 -0.58
CA GLU A 25 6.73 15.88 -0.60
C GLU A 25 7.66 16.58 -1.60
N ASP A 26 8.93 16.17 -1.68
CA ASP A 26 9.92 16.75 -2.60
C ASP A 26 9.87 16.15 -4.02
N GLY A 27 9.07 15.10 -4.23
CA GLY A 27 8.86 14.44 -5.52
C GLY A 27 9.90 13.40 -5.91
N SER A 28 10.89 13.11 -5.05
CA SER A 28 11.88 12.05 -5.25
C SER A 28 11.25 10.65 -5.21
N LEU A 29 10.14 10.49 -4.50
CA LEU A 29 9.36 9.25 -4.44
C LEU A 29 7.98 9.46 -5.04
N ARG A 30 7.73 8.75 -6.15
CA ARG A 30 6.40 8.63 -6.76
C ARG A 30 5.84 7.24 -6.49
N TYR A 31 4.59 7.16 -6.09
CA TYR A 31 3.90 5.89 -5.85
C TYR A 31 2.72 5.72 -6.81
N GLN A 32 2.39 4.46 -7.09
CA GLN A 32 1.26 4.09 -7.91
C GLN A 32 0.33 3.17 -7.11
N VAL A 33 -0.96 3.43 -7.24
CA VAL A 33 -2.04 2.67 -6.60
C VAL A 33 -2.98 2.15 -7.67
N HIS A 34 -3.42 0.91 -7.51
CA HIS A 34 -4.56 0.33 -8.22
C HIS A 34 -5.76 0.30 -7.26
N TYR A 35 -6.81 1.04 -7.59
CA TYR A 35 -8.02 1.12 -6.77
C TYR A 35 -9.07 0.09 -7.20
N PHE A 36 -9.70 -0.53 -6.22
CA PHE A 36 -10.94 -1.29 -6.35
C PHE A 36 -12.01 -0.56 -5.52
N ASP A 37 -13.20 -0.33 -6.08
CA ASP A 37 -14.26 0.41 -5.38
C ASP A 37 -15.21 -0.55 -4.67
N GLY A 38 -15.46 -0.31 -3.37
CA GLY A 38 -16.36 -1.12 -2.54
C GLY A 38 -15.69 -2.33 -1.88
N LEU A 39 -16.17 -2.68 -0.69
CA LEU A 39 -15.64 -3.82 0.08
C LEU A 39 -15.92 -5.16 -0.62
N GLU A 40 -16.99 -5.19 -1.41
CA GLU A 40 -17.43 -6.32 -2.23
C GLU A 40 -16.33 -6.72 -3.24
N ALA A 41 -15.52 -5.77 -3.71
CA ALA A 41 -14.41 -6.01 -4.63
C ALA A 41 -13.16 -6.62 -3.95
N SER A 42 -13.19 -6.87 -2.63
CA SER A 42 -12.02 -7.36 -1.87
C SER A 42 -11.47 -8.69 -2.37
N VAL A 43 -12.33 -9.62 -2.75
CA VAL A 43 -11.92 -10.94 -3.28
C VAL A 43 -11.25 -10.78 -4.63
N ASP A 44 -11.81 -9.96 -5.52
CA ASP A 44 -11.24 -9.68 -6.84
C ASP A 44 -9.90 -8.95 -6.71
N ALA A 45 -9.80 -7.99 -5.79
CA ALA A 45 -8.56 -7.27 -5.48
C ALA A 45 -7.47 -8.22 -4.97
N LEU A 46 -7.79 -9.17 -4.10
CA LEU A 46 -6.84 -10.18 -3.63
C LEU A 46 -6.41 -11.12 -4.76
N ASN A 47 -7.34 -11.58 -5.59
CA ASN A 47 -7.04 -12.44 -6.74
C ASN A 47 -6.17 -11.71 -7.78
N ALA A 48 -6.35 -10.41 -7.97
CA ALA A 48 -5.51 -9.59 -8.85
C ALA A 48 -4.03 -9.62 -8.44
N MET A 49 -3.74 -9.69 -7.14
CA MET A 49 -2.37 -9.80 -6.61
C MET A 49 -1.69 -11.11 -7.02
N PHE A 50 -2.44 -12.22 -7.04
CA PHE A 50 -1.90 -13.55 -7.38
C PHE A 50 -1.84 -13.80 -8.89
N THR A 51 -2.62 -13.07 -9.67
CA THR A 51 -2.62 -13.14 -11.15
C THR A 51 -1.70 -12.10 -11.79
N GLY A 52 -1.20 -11.13 -11.02
CA GLY A 52 -0.39 -10.02 -11.53
C GLY A 52 -1.20 -8.97 -12.30
N ALA A 53 -2.52 -8.93 -12.11
CA ALA A 53 -3.41 -7.99 -12.79
C ALA A 53 -3.36 -6.56 -12.22
N ASN A 54 -2.72 -6.35 -11.05
CA ASN A 54 -2.54 -5.03 -10.47
C ASN A 54 -1.24 -4.35 -10.91
N THR A 55 -1.25 -3.02 -10.98
CA THR A 55 -0.05 -2.20 -11.18
C THR A 55 0.10 -1.26 -10.00
N GLY A 56 1.15 -1.45 -9.20
CA GLY A 56 1.33 -0.74 -7.93
C GLY A 56 0.53 -1.35 -6.78
N LYS A 57 0.38 -0.60 -5.69
CA LYS A 57 -0.29 -1.06 -4.47
C LYS A 57 -1.79 -1.17 -4.69
N ILE A 58 -2.38 -2.32 -4.36
CA ILE A 58 -3.84 -2.48 -4.32
C ILE A 58 -4.39 -1.73 -3.11
N LEU A 59 -5.41 -0.89 -3.32
CA LEU A 59 -6.23 -0.28 -2.28
C LEU A 59 -7.72 -0.49 -2.59
N ILE A 60 -8.52 -0.74 -1.56
CA ILE A 60 -9.97 -0.73 -1.66
C ILE A 60 -10.46 0.66 -1.25
N ARG A 61 -11.17 1.34 -2.16
CA ARG A 61 -11.79 2.64 -1.90
C ARG A 61 -13.17 2.40 -1.31
N MET A 62 -13.39 2.93 -0.11
CA MET A 62 -14.70 2.98 0.51
C MET A 62 -15.46 4.19 -0.02
N SER A 63 -16.76 4.07 -0.30
CA SER A 63 -17.62 5.23 -0.52
C SER A 63 -17.85 5.98 0.79
N ASP A 64 -17.94 7.32 0.74
CA ASP A 64 -18.16 8.25 1.87
C ASP A 64 -19.54 8.13 2.57
N SER A 65 -20.01 6.90 2.80
CA SER A 65 -21.28 6.61 3.48
C SER A 65 -21.10 6.05 4.89
N LEU A 66 -19.87 6.08 5.43
CA LEU A 66 -19.64 5.75 6.83
C LEU A 66 -19.89 7.00 7.69
N VAL A 67 -21.17 7.16 8.03
CA VAL A 67 -21.58 7.84 9.28
C VAL A 67 -21.04 7.04 10.47
#